data_AF-A0A7C7VMR7-F1
#
_entry.id   AF-A0A7C7VMR7-F1
#
_cell.length_a   1.000
_cell.length_b   1.000
_cell.length_c   1.000
_cell.angle_alpha   90.00
_cell.angle_beta   90.00
_cell.angle_gamma   90.00
#
_symmetry.space_group_name_H-M   'P 1'
#
loop_
_entity.id
_entity.type
_entity.pdbx_description
1 polymer ?
#
loop_
_entity_poly.entity_id
_entity_poly.type
_entity_poly.pdbx_seq_one_letter_code
_entity_poly.pdbx_strand_id
1 'polypeptide(L)' 'MSRSTITISENLRRRLSVLKGNKTWDEFLSELLNAAISSRIDELEDFLRETAEKRDLPFKRMELRLREGHEGSDG' A
#
# COMPACT_ATOMS: atom_id res chain seq x y z
N MET A 1 -15.61 -13.42 6.82
CA MET A 1 -15.05 -12.05 6.76
C MET A 1 -15.85 -11.16 7.69
N SER A 2 -15.21 -10.59 8.70
CA SER A 2 -15.81 -9.57 9.56
C SER A 2 -16.04 -8.29 8.77
N ARG A 3 -17.18 -7.63 8.97
CA ARG A 3 -17.49 -6.34 8.35
C ARG A 3 -17.31 -5.24 9.38
N SER A 4 -16.73 -4.13 8.95
CA SER A 4 -16.57 -2.92 9.75
C SER A 4 -17.01 -1.71 8.94
N THR A 5 -17.24 -0.59 9.62
CA THR A 5 -17.65 0.67 9.00
C THR A 5 -16.56 1.70 9.24
N ILE A 6 -16.12 2.37 8.19
CA ILE A 6 -15.27 3.55 8.27
C ILE A 6 -16.12 4.81 8.03
N THR A 7 -15.90 5.83 8.85
CA THR A 7 -16.58 7.13 8.70
C THR A 7 -15.64 8.09 8.00
N ILE A 8 -16.15 8.78 6.97
CA ILE A 8 -15.41 9.76 6.19
C ILE A 8 -16.25 11.01 5.97
N SER A 9 -15.61 12.12 5.62
CA SER A 9 -16.33 13.34 5.26
C SER A 9 -17.15 13.13 3.99
N GLU A 10 -18.29 13.83 3.90
CA GLU A 10 -19.13 13.85 2.70
C GLU A 10 -18.34 14.23 1.44
N ASN A 11 -17.44 15.22 1.56
CA ASN A 11 -16.62 15.68 0.44
C ASN A 11 -15.71 14.56 -0.07
N LEU A 12 -15.03 13.85 0.83
CA LEU A 12 -14.17 12.73 0.47
C LEU A 12 -14.98 11.61 -0.17
N ARG A 13 -16.15 11.26 0.38
CA ARG A 13 -17.04 10.25 -0.20
C ARG A 13 -17.43 10.60 -1.64
N ARG A 14 -17.78 11.86 -1.92
CA ARG A 14 -18.12 12.31 -3.27
C ARG A 14 -16.95 12.16 -4.23
N ARG A 15 -15.76 12.63 -3.85
CA ARG A 15 -14.55 12.49 -4.67
C ARG A 15 -14.21 11.03 -4.98
N LEU A 16 -14.29 10.16 -3.96
CA LEU A 16 -14.07 8.73 -4.13
C LEU A 16 -15.15 8.09 -5.01
N SER A 17 -16.41 8.50 -4.91
CA SER A 17 -17.49 7.94 -5.74
C SER A 17 -17.31 8.18 -7.24
N VAL A 18 -16.68 9.30 -7.63
CA VAL A 18 -16.35 9.59 -9.03
C VAL A 18 -15.30 8.60 -9.54
N LEU A 19 -14.29 8.30 -8.72
CA LEU A 19 -13.19 7.38 -9.08
C LEU A 19 -13.60 5.90 -9.05
N LYS A 20 -14.51 5.54 -8.14
CA LYS A 20 -15.03 4.19 -7.97
C LYS A 20 -15.69 3.64 -9.24
N GLY A 21 -16.38 4.49 -10.02
CA GLY A 21 -17.16 4.06 -11.19
C GLY A 21 -18.16 2.96 -10.83
N ASN A 22 -18.12 1.86 -11.58
CA ASN A 22 -19.06 0.73 -11.47
C ASN A 22 -18.67 -0.33 -10.40
N LYS A 23 -17.49 -0.22 -9.78
CA LYS A 23 -16.98 -1.19 -8.79
C LYS A 23 -17.76 -1.14 -7.48
N THR A 24 -17.72 -2.16 -6.64
CA THR A 24 -18.18 -2.05 -5.25
C THR A 24 -17.23 -1.17 -4.42
N TRP A 25 -17.67 -0.72 -3.24
CA TRP A 25 -16.80 0.03 -2.33
C TRP A 25 -15.61 -0.83 -1.86
N ASP A 26 -15.83 -2.11 -1.60
CA ASP A 26 -14.76 -3.02 -1.17
C ASP A 26 -13.70 -3.23 -2.26
N GLU A 27 -14.12 -3.49 -3.50
CA GLU A 27 -13.18 -3.63 -4.63
C GLU A 27 -12.37 -2.35 -4.85
N PHE A 28 -13.05 -1.20 -4.88
CA PHE A 28 -12.39 0.07 -5.09
C PHE A 28 -11.41 0.44 -3.96
N LEU A 29 -11.81 0.25 -2.69
CA LEU A 29 -10.94 0.53 -1.55
C LEU A 29 -9.78 -0.45 -1.46
N SER A 30 -9.96 -1.71 -1.87
CA SER A 30 -8.88 -2.70 -1.94
C SER A 30 -7.85 -2.33 -3.00
N GLU A 31 -8.29 -1.91 -4.19
CA GLU A 31 -7.39 -1.42 -5.23
C GLU A 31 -6.65 -0.15 -4.80
N LEU A 32 -7.37 0.79 -4.17
CA LEU A 32 -6.78 2.03 -3.66
C LEU A 32 -5.72 1.74 -2.59
N LEU A 33 -5.99 0.79 -1.70
CA LEU A 33 -5.02 0.34 -0.70
C LEU A 33 -3.78 -0.25 -1.36
N ASN A 34 -3.94 -1.14 -2.34
CA ASN A 34 -2.81 -1.74 -3.06
C ASN A 34 -1.97 -0.68 -3.77
N ALA A 35 -2.60 0.28 -4.44
CA ALA A 35 -1.90 1.39 -5.08
C ALA A 35 -1.12 2.26 -4.06
N ALA A 36 -1.72 2.53 -2.90
CA ALA A 36 -1.04 3.27 -1.84
C ALA A 36 0.14 2.49 -1.26
N ILE A 37 0.03 1.18 -1.08
CA ILE A 37 1.13 0.31 -0.64
C ILE A 37 2.26 0.33 -1.67
N SER A 38 1.96 0.12 -2.95
CA SER A 38 2.97 0.16 -4.02
C SER A 38 3.69 1.50 -4.06
N SER A 39 2.96 2.62 -4.02
CA SER A 39 3.57 3.95 -4.01
C SER A 39 4.50 4.17 -2.80
N ARG A 40 4.17 3.61 -1.62
CA ARG A 40 5.03 3.69 -0.44
C ARG A 40 6.27 2.82 -0.56
N ILE A 41 6.15 1.66 -1.20
CA ILE A 41 7.29 0.79 -1.49
C ILE A 41 8.23 1.50 -2.46
N ASP A 42 7.70 2.09 -3.54
CA ASP A 42 8.50 2.82 -4.54
C ASP A 42 9.23 4.01 -3.88
N GLU A 43 8.54 4.81 -3.06
CA GLU A 43 9.16 5.89 -2.28
C GLU A 43 10.30 5.38 -1.37
N LEU A 44 10.11 4.21 -0.76
CA LEU A 44 11.11 3.61 0.12
C LEU A 44 12.30 3.05 -0.67
N GLU A 45 12.05 2.42 -1.81
CA GLU A 45 13.10 1.91 -2.72
C GLU A 45 13.95 3.06 -3.26
N ASP A 46 13.33 4.17 -3.68
CA ASP A 46 14.03 5.37 -4.13
C ASP A 46 14.87 5.97 -3.01
N PHE A 47 14.32 6.11 -1.80
CA PHE A 47 15.08 6.55 -0.64
C PHE A 47 16.28 5.65 -0.32
N LEU A 48 16.09 4.32 -0.40
CA LEU A 48 17.16 3.35 -0.19
C LEU A 48 18.22 3.40 -1.29
N ARG A 49 17.83 3.65 -2.54
CA ARG A 49 18.76 3.82 -3.67
C ARG A 49 19.61 5.08 -3.48
N GLU A 50 18.99 6.21 -3.16
CA GLU A 50 19.69 7.48 -2.90
C GLU A 50 20.64 7.40 -1.70
N THR A 51 20.26 6.64 -0.67
CA THR A 51 21.11 6.46 0.52
C THR A 51 22.16 5.36 0.37
N ALA A 52 21.94 4.38 -0.53
CA ALA A 52 22.93 3.36 -0.88
C ALA A 52 24.08 3.94 -1.71
N GLU A 53 23.86 4.94 -2.58
CA GLU A 53 24.97 5.62 -3.26
C GLU A 53 25.93 6.35 -2.29
N LYS A 54 25.46 6.66 -1.07
CA LYS A 54 26.27 7.30 -0.01
C LYS A 54 26.95 6.29 0.93
N ARG A 55 26.67 5.00 0.82
CA ARG A 55 27.26 3.95 1.64
C ARG A 55 27.93 2.95 0.72
N ASP A 56 29.24 2.71 0.88
CA ASP A 56 30.02 1.67 0.19
C ASP A 56 29.51 0.24 0.49
N LEU A 57 28.25 -0.07 0.20
CA LEU A 57 27.61 -1.35 0.43
C LEU A 57 26.87 -1.78 -0.84
N PRO A 58 27.31 -2.85 -1.50
CA PRO A 58 26.68 -3.31 -2.73
C PRO A 58 25.25 -3.80 -2.48
N PHE A 59 24.32 -3.28 -3.28
CA PHE A 59 22.86 -3.48 -3.26
C PHE A 59 22.37 -4.94 -3.24
N LYS A 60 23.26 -5.89 -3.52
CA LYS A 60 22.96 -7.32 -3.70
C LYS A 60 22.51 -8.08 -2.43
N ARG A 61 22.35 -7.39 -1.28
CA ARG A 61 21.95 -7.98 0.02
C ARG A 61 20.71 -7.36 0.66
N MET A 62 19.96 -6.53 -0.05
CA MET A 62 18.68 -6.02 0.44
C MET A 62 17.51 -6.57 -0.37
N GLU A 63 17.38 -7.91 -0.41
CA GLU A 63 16.05 -8.49 -0.65
C GLU A 63 15.19 -8.16 0.58
N LEU A 64 14.46 -7.05 0.50
CA LEU A 64 13.42 -6.70 1.45
C LEU A 64 12.37 -7.82 1.44
N ARG A 65 12.39 -8.67 2.47
CA ARG A 65 11.35 -9.67 2.78
C ARG A 65 10.05 -9.01 3.23
N LEU A 66 9.54 -8.05 2.47
CA LEU A 66 8.26 -7.38 2.74
C LEU A 66 7.06 -8.19 2.24
N ARG A 67 7.30 -9.34 1.59
CA ARG A 67 6.23 -10.17 0.98
C ARG A 67 5.81 -11.41 1.79
N GLU A 68 6.57 -11.83 2.81
CA GLU A 68 6.33 -13.07 3.56
C GLU A 68 5.67 -12.87 4.95
N GLY A 69 5.10 -11.68 5.23
CA GLY A 69 4.51 -11.38 6.54
C GLY A 69 3.00 -11.63 6.68
N HIS A 70 2.33 -12.18 5.67
CA HIS A 70 0.87 -12.37 5.68
C HIS A 70 0.44 -13.82 5.48
N GLU A 71 1.16 -14.76 6.09
CA GLU A 71 0.62 -16.09 6.39
C GLU A 71 0.77 -16.36 7.89
N GLY A 72 -0.37 -16.50 8.57
CA GLY A 72 -0.47 -17.14 9.88
C GLY A 72 -0.38 -16.24 11.11
N SER A 73 -1.54 -15.85 11.64
CA SER A 73 -1.82 -16.05 13.07
C SER A 73 -3.34 -15.98 13.30
N ASP A 74 -4.01 -17.09 12.99
CA ASP A 74 -5.19 -17.49 13.75
C ASP A 74 -4.67 -18.10 15.07
N GLY A 75 -5.19 -17.59 16.18
CA GLY A 75 -4.87 -18.01 17.55
C GLY A 75 -5.72 -17.25 18.55
#